data_AF-A0A357TJJ0-F1
#
_entry.id   AF-A0A357TJJ0-F1
#
_cell.length_a   1.000
_cell.length_b   1.000
_cell.length_c   1.000
_cell.angle_alpha   90.00
_cell.angle_beta   90.00
_cell.angle_gamma   90.00
#
_symmetry.space_group_name_H-M   'P 1'
#
loop_
_entity.id
_entity.type
_entity.pdbx_description
1 polymer ?
#
loop_
_entity_poly.entity_id
_entity_poly.type
_entity_poly.pdbx_seq_one_letter_code
_entity_poly.pdbx_strand_id
1 'polypeptide(L)'
;QSLECAQEQVSSDGTVKFLWQLGDGELIESVLIPASVGQDGKRSDRHTLCVSTQVGCAYGCKFCASGIMGYRRNLDVFEIVDQVMSVERWRRDHLVESGEYSEDTLPKGQTLVNNLVIMGMGEPL
;
A
#
# COMPACT_ATOMS: atom_id res chain seq x y z
N GLN A 1 9.43 13.30 6.81
CA GLN A 1 9.28 13.68 5.38
C GLN A 1 8.28 12.70 4.81
N SER A 2 7.18 13.17 4.22
CA SER A 2 6.12 12.28 3.72
C SER A 2 6.53 11.67 2.38
N LEU A 3 6.12 10.42 2.14
CA LEU A 3 6.31 9.72 0.86
C LEU A 3 5.66 10.50 -0.29
N GLU A 4 6.37 10.65 -1.41
CA GLU A 4 5.85 11.23 -2.64
C GLU A 4 5.35 10.13 -3.58
N CYS A 5 4.12 10.25 -4.09
CA CYS A 5 3.59 9.29 -5.06
C CYS A 5 4.19 9.59 -6.45
N ALA A 6 5.19 8.81 -6.85
CA ALA A 6 5.80 8.93 -8.17
C ALA A 6 4.90 8.32 -9.26
N GLN A 7 4.17 7.26 -8.94
CA GLN A 7 3.22 6.64 -9.86
C GLN A 7 2.09 5.94 -9.11
N GLU A 8 0.89 6.03 -9.67
CA GLU A 8 -0.28 5.27 -9.27
C GLU A 8 -0.77 4.41 -10.44
N GLN A 9 -1.14 3.16 -10.17
CA GLN A 9 -1.70 2.24 -11.15
C GLN A 9 -2.95 1.57 -10.58
N VAL A 10 -4.09 1.76 -11.25
CA VAL A 10 -5.37 1.16 -10.89
C VAL A 10 -5.67 -0.04 -11.80
N SER A 11 -5.87 -1.19 -11.20
CA SER A 11 -6.30 -2.43 -11.86
C SER A 11 -7.82 -2.47 -12.03
N SER A 12 -8.31 -3.26 -12.99
CA SER A 12 -9.75 -3.43 -13.26
C SER A 12 -10.52 -4.11 -12.12
N ASP A 13 -9.83 -4.83 -11.23
CA ASP A 13 -10.41 -5.44 -10.03
C ASP A 13 -10.48 -4.47 -8.83
N GLY A 14 -10.00 -3.23 -9.00
CA GLY A 14 -9.92 -2.20 -7.98
C GLY A 14 -8.64 -2.26 -7.14
N THR A 15 -7.72 -3.17 -7.42
CA THR A 15 -6.38 -3.15 -6.80
C THR A 15 -5.63 -1.90 -7.24
N VAL A 16 -5.02 -1.19 -6.30
CA VAL A 16 -4.23 0.01 -6.57
C VAL A 16 -2.80 -0.19 -6.12
N LYS A 17 -1.87 -0.01 -7.05
CA LYS A 17 -0.43 -0.11 -6.82
C LYS A 17 0.17 1.30 -6.82
N PHE A 18 0.94 1.58 -5.78
CA PHE A 18 1.63 2.86 -5.59
C PHE A 18 3.14 2.65 -5.69
N LEU A 19 3.80 3.57 -6.39
CA LEU A 19 5.24 3.72 -6.41
C LEU A 19 5.60 4.98 -5.62
N TRP A 20 6.26 4.80 -4.49
CA TRP A 20 6.66 5.88 -3.60
C TRP A 20 8.11 6.23 -3.79
N GLN A 21 8.41 7.53 -3.85
CA GLN A 21 9.77 8.03 -3.78
C GLN A 21 10.14 8.39 -2.34
N LEU A 22 11.26 7.83 -1.88
CA LEU A 22 11.86 8.07 -0.57
C LEU A 22 12.71 9.34 -0.59
N GLY A 23 13.07 9.85 0.60
CA GLY A 23 13.84 11.08 0.73
C GLY A 23 15.25 11.01 0.13
N ASP A 24 15.80 9.81 -0.03
CA ASP A 24 17.08 9.53 -0.69
C ASP A 24 16.94 9.22 -2.19
N GLY A 25 15.74 9.34 -2.74
CA GLY A 25 15.44 9.13 -4.17
C GLY A 25 15.21 7.67 -4.57
N GLU A 26 15.38 6.73 -3.64
CA GLU A 26 15.01 5.32 -3.86
C GLU A 26 13.50 5.15 -3.97
N LEU A 27 13.08 4.03 -4.56
CA LEU A 27 11.66 3.73 -4.82
C LEU A 27 11.21 2.48 -4.08
N ILE A 28 10.01 2.54 -3.50
CA ILE A 28 9.32 1.38 -2.91
C ILE A 28 7.88 1.29 -3.38
N GLU A 29 7.28 0.12 -3.21
CA GLU A 29 5.90 -0.13 -3.61
C GLU A 29 5.01 -0.41 -2.40
N SER A 30 3.75 0.03 -2.48
CA SER A 30 2.67 -0.48 -1.63
C SER A 30 1.46 -0.80 -2.49
N VAL A 31 0.62 -1.75 -2.04
CA VAL A 31 -0.53 -2.20 -2.82
C VAL A 31 -1.77 -2.26 -1.95
N LEU A 32 -2.80 -1.49 -2.31
CA LEU A 32 -4.12 -1.56 -1.71
C LEU A 32 -4.99 -2.56 -2.48
N ILE A 33 -5.52 -3.55 -1.78
CA ILE A 33 -6.26 -4.68 -2.36
C ILE A 33 -7.66 -4.73 -1.72
N PRO A 34 -8.73 -4.41 -2.46
CA PRO A 34 -10.09 -4.62 -1.98
C PRO A 34 -10.41 -6.12 -1.93
N ALA A 35 -11.33 -6.52 -1.04
CA ALA A 35 -11.76 -7.91 -0.96
C ALA A 35 -12.37 -8.39 -2.30
N SER A 36 -12.04 -9.61 -2.68
CA SER A 36 -12.74 -10.33 -3.75
C SER A 36 -14.15 -10.75 -3.29
N VAL A 37 -14.99 -11.11 -4.27
CA VAL A 37 -16.31 -11.70 -3.99
C VAL A 37 -16.10 -13.11 -3.45
N GLY A 38 -16.65 -13.39 -2.28
CA GLY A 38 -16.60 -14.70 -1.64
C GLY A 38 -17.48 -15.74 -2.33
N GLN A 39 -17.37 -16.99 -1.90
CA GLN A 39 -18.20 -18.09 -2.40
C GLN A 39 -19.70 -17.89 -2.10
N ASP A 40 -20.02 -17.07 -1.09
CA ASP A 40 -21.37 -16.65 -0.74
C ASP A 40 -21.94 -15.55 -1.65
N GLY A 41 -21.18 -15.14 -2.67
CA GLY A 41 -21.55 -14.10 -3.62
C GLY A 41 -21.43 -12.68 -3.06
N LYS A 42 -20.87 -12.50 -1.86
CA LYS A 42 -20.75 -11.20 -1.20
C LYS A 42 -19.30 -10.72 -1.17
N ARG A 43 -19.11 -9.42 -1.32
CA ARG A 43 -17.82 -8.76 -1.09
C ARG A 43 -17.75 -8.32 0.36
N SER A 44 -16.67 -8.68 1.06
CA SER A 44 -16.36 -8.14 2.39
C SER A 44 -15.87 -6.70 2.29
N ASP A 45 -16.01 -5.94 3.36
CA ASP A 45 -15.45 -4.61 3.58
C ASP A 45 -13.93 -4.59 3.79
N ARG A 46 -13.24 -5.75 3.73
CA ARG A 46 -11.79 -5.83 3.92
C ARG A 46 -11.04 -5.09 2.82
N HIS A 47 -10.13 -4.21 3.24
CA HIS A 47 -9.17 -3.51 2.41
C HIS A 47 -7.77 -3.81 2.96
N THR A 48 -7.03 -4.64 2.24
CA THR A 48 -5.69 -5.07 2.62
C THR A 48 -4.65 -4.15 2.02
N LEU A 49 -3.75 -3.61 2.84
CA LEU A 49 -2.56 -2.92 2.36
C LEU A 49 -1.32 -3.82 2.51
N CYS A 50 -0.65 -4.04 1.38
CA CYS A 50 0.67 -4.64 1.31
C CYS A 50 1.75 -3.57 1.51
N VAL A 51 2.61 -3.77 2.51
CA VAL A 51 3.61 -2.78 2.95
C VAL A 51 5.03 -3.33 2.73
N SER A 52 5.92 -2.47 2.23
CA SER A 52 7.36 -2.74 2.07
C SER A 52 8.13 -2.41 3.35
N THR A 53 9.24 -3.13 3.59
CA THR A 53 10.13 -2.95 4.76
C THR A 53 11.57 -2.64 4.38
N GLN A 54 11.96 -2.86 3.13
CA GLN A 54 13.31 -2.57 2.62
C GLN A 54 13.24 -1.97 1.22
N VAL A 55 14.30 -1.28 0.83
CA VAL A 55 14.57 -0.98 -0.58
C VAL A 55 15.30 -2.17 -1.18
N GLY A 56 14.59 -2.92 -2.04
CA GLY A 56 15.03 -4.23 -2.51
C GLY A 56 14.87 -5.31 -1.43
N CYS A 57 15.62 -6.41 -1.51
CA CYS A 57 15.54 -7.49 -0.51
C CYS A 57 16.89 -8.22 -0.35
N ALA A 58 17.34 -8.37 0.90
CA ALA A 58 18.64 -8.98 1.23
C ALA A 58 18.66 -10.50 1.03
N TYR A 59 17.51 -11.16 1.11
CA TYR A 59 17.42 -12.60 1.01
C TYR A 59 17.70 -13.13 -0.42
N GLY A 60 17.54 -12.28 -1.45
CA GLY A 60 17.97 -12.61 -2.81
C GLY A 60 17.22 -13.79 -3.46
N CYS A 61 15.95 -13.99 -3.14
CA CYS A 61 15.09 -15.01 -3.78
C CYS A 61 15.07 -14.83 -5.31
N LYS A 62 15.51 -15.84 -6.06
CA LYS A 62 15.65 -15.77 -7.54
C LYS A 62 14.34 -15.58 -8.31
N PHE A 63 13.20 -15.87 -7.69
CA PHE A 63 11.87 -15.68 -8.28
C PHE A 63 11.23 -14.34 -7.89
N CYS A 64 11.82 -13.59 -6.95
CA CYS A 64 11.28 -12.35 -6.42
C CYS A 64 11.97 -11.16 -7.10
N ALA A 65 11.18 -10.23 -7.68
CA ALA A 65 11.73 -9.03 -8.32
C ALA A 65 12.62 -8.22 -7.37
N SER A 66 12.17 -7.99 -6.12
CA SER A 66 12.95 -7.29 -5.10
C SER A 66 14.22 -8.05 -4.69
N GLY A 67 14.21 -9.39 -4.78
CA GLY A 67 15.40 -10.23 -4.59
C GLY A 67 16.40 -10.08 -5.73
N ILE A 68 15.93 -9.98 -6.98
CA ILE A 68 16.77 -9.74 -8.16
C ILE A 68 17.37 -8.33 -8.14
N MET A 69 16.61 -7.33 -7.69
CA MET A 69 17.08 -5.95 -7.53
C MET A 69 18.26 -5.82 -6.54
N GLY A 70 18.41 -6.79 -5.64
CA GLY A 70 19.38 -6.77 -4.55
C GLY A 70 18.96 -5.82 -3.42
N TYR A 71 19.65 -5.92 -2.30
CA TYR A 71 19.42 -5.08 -1.12
C TYR A 71 20.16 -3.75 -1.20
N ARG A 72 19.49 -2.68 -0.78
CA ARG A 72 20.12 -1.37 -0.59
C ARG A 72 20.15 -0.95 0.87
N ARG A 73 18.98 -0.88 1.51
CA ARG A 73 18.83 -0.53 2.93
C ARG A 73 17.48 -0.96 3.50
N ASN A 74 17.39 -0.97 4.81
CA ASN A 74 16.12 -1.00 5.52
C ASN A 74 15.40 0.34 5.39
N LEU A 75 14.07 0.27 5.48
CA LEU A 75 13.25 1.45 5.66
C LEU A 75 13.30 1.92 7.12
N ASP A 76 13.30 3.23 7.31
CA ASP A 76 13.07 3.82 8.62
C ASP A 76 11.61 3.60 9.04
N VAL A 77 11.36 3.60 10.35
CA VAL A 77 10.01 3.38 10.91
C VAL A 77 8.98 4.33 10.30
N PHE A 78 9.36 5.60 10.09
CA PHE A 78 8.46 6.59 9.50
C PHE A 78 8.14 6.28 8.03
N GLU A 79 9.06 5.70 7.25
CA GLU A 79 8.83 5.32 5.86
C GLU A 79 7.86 4.13 5.76
N ILE A 80 7.88 3.22 6.75
CA ILE A 80 6.91 2.12 6.85
C ILE A 80 5.52 2.64 7.22
N VAL A 81 5.44 3.49 8.26
CA VAL A 81 4.18 4.08 8.71
C VAL A 81 3.57 5.00 7.67
N ASP A 82 4.38 5.77 6.94
CA ASP A 82 3.88 6.69 5.92
C ASP A 82 3.26 5.97 4.73
N GLN A 83 3.62 4.72 4.42
CA GLN A 83 2.88 3.93 3.42
C GLN A 83 1.41 3.76 3.81
N VAL A 84 1.15 3.46 5.10
CA VAL A 84 -0.21 3.30 5.62
C VAL A 84 -0.94 4.64 5.62
N MET A 85 -0.31 5.68 6.15
CA MET A 85 -0.92 7.01 6.28
C MET A 85 -1.21 7.65 4.92
N SER A 86 -0.33 7.47 3.93
CA SER A 86 -0.52 7.99 2.57
C SER A 86 -1.66 7.26 1.85
N VAL A 87 -1.75 5.94 1.97
CA VAL A 87 -2.86 5.18 1.38
C VAL A 87 -4.20 5.48 2.07
N GLU A 88 -4.22 5.68 3.39
CA GLU A 88 -5.41 6.12 4.13
C GLU A 88 -5.93 7.47 3.63
N ARG A 89 -5.03 8.46 3.44
CA ARG A 89 -5.38 9.76 2.86
C ARG A 89 -5.90 9.61 1.43
N TRP A 90 -5.14 8.91 0.59
CA TRP A 90 -5.53 8.65 -0.79
C TRP A 90 -6.92 8.01 -0.91
N ARG A 91 -7.21 6.99 -0.09
CA ARG A 91 -8.50 6.29 -0.11
C ARG A 91 -9.62 7.20 0.35
N ARG A 92 -9.38 8.06 1.35
CA ARG A 92 -10.37 9.05 1.80
C ARG A 92 -10.72 10.00 0.67
N ASP A 93 -9.71 10.58 0.02
CA ASP A 93 -9.90 11.55 -1.05
C ASP A 93 -10.65 10.90 -2.23
N HIS A 94 -10.28 9.67 -2.61
CA HIS A 94 -10.95 8.92 -3.66
C HIS A 94 -12.42 8.60 -3.37
N LEU A 95 -12.79 8.30 -2.12
CA LEU A 95 -14.18 8.03 -1.73
C LEU A 95 -15.04 9.30 -1.77
N VAL A 96 -14.45 10.46 -1.48
CA VAL A 96 -15.12 11.76 -1.58
C VAL A 96 -15.30 12.14 -3.05
N GLU A 97 -14.25 11.97 -3.86
CA GLU A 97 -14.28 12.29 -5.30
C GLU A 97 -15.21 11.38 -6.10
N SER A 98 -15.31 10.10 -5.75
CA SER A 98 -16.22 9.16 -6.41
C SER A 98 -17.69 9.40 -6.08
N GLY A 99 -17.98 10.23 -5.07
CA GLY A 99 -19.34 10.49 -4.57
C GLY A 99 -19.96 9.29 -3.83
N GLU A 100 -19.20 8.22 -3.57
CA GLU A 100 -19.65 7.11 -2.73
C GLU A 100 -19.85 7.54 -1.28
N TYR A 101 -19.09 8.53 -0.82
CA TYR A 101 -19.22 9.15 0.50
C TYR A 101 -19.18 10.68 0.41
N SER A 102 -19.87 11.35 1.33
CA SER A 102 -19.65 12.78 1.58
C SER A 102 -18.65 12.94 2.72
N GLU A 103 -18.01 14.11 2.81
CA GLU A 103 -17.08 14.44 3.88
C GLU A 103 -17.71 14.27 5.28
N ASP A 104 -19.03 14.45 5.38
CA ASP A 104 -19.82 14.26 6.59
C ASP A 104 -20.16 12.79 6.90
N THR A 105 -20.21 11.90 5.91
CA THR A 105 -20.56 10.47 6.09
C THR A 105 -19.36 9.53 6.14
N LEU A 106 -18.15 10.02 5.87
CA LEU A 106 -16.93 9.27 6.14
C LEU A 106 -16.92 8.84 7.61
N PRO A 107 -16.63 7.55 7.90
CA PRO A 107 -16.66 7.06 9.27
C PRO A 107 -15.57 7.74 10.09
N LYS A 108 -15.97 8.73 10.90
CA LYS A 108 -15.07 9.50 11.75
C LYS A 108 -14.42 8.55 12.77
N GLY A 109 -13.11 8.39 12.68
CA GLY A 109 -12.33 7.54 13.58
C GLY A 109 -12.25 6.06 13.19
N GLN A 110 -12.77 5.64 12.03
CA GLN A 110 -12.49 4.30 11.48
C GLN A 110 -11.43 4.38 10.37
N THR A 111 -10.55 3.39 10.33
CA THR A 111 -9.52 3.27 9.30
C THR A 111 -10.14 2.72 8.03
N LEU A 112 -9.76 3.30 6.89
CA LEU A 112 -10.23 2.88 5.58
C LEU A 112 -9.45 1.64 5.10
N VAL A 113 -8.23 1.44 5.60
CA VAL A 113 -7.45 0.21 5.52
C VAL A 113 -7.64 -0.54 6.83
N ASN A 114 -8.09 -1.78 6.76
CA ASN A 114 -8.44 -2.58 7.95
C ASN A 114 -7.68 -3.90 8.04
N ASN A 115 -6.77 -4.17 7.10
CA ASN A 115 -5.88 -5.32 7.13
C ASN A 115 -4.51 -4.93 6.58
N LEU A 116 -3.44 -5.25 7.29
CA LEU A 116 -2.06 -5.00 6.86
C LEU A 116 -1.33 -6.32 6.65
N VAL A 117 -0.59 -6.42 5.55
CA VAL A 117 0.31 -7.54 5.29
C VAL A 117 1.70 -7.02 4.98
N ILE A 118 2.72 -7.65 5.57
CA ILE A 118 4.12 -7.33 5.30
C ILE A 118 4.61 -8.30 4.23
N MET A 119 4.27 -7.97 2.99
CA MET A 119 4.55 -8.80 1.80
C MET A 119 5.00 -7.94 0.61
N GLY A 120 5.42 -6.69 0.88
CA GLY A 120 5.95 -5.79 -0.13
C GLY A 120 7.40 -6.10 -0.46
N MET A 121 8.19 -5.06 -0.72
CA MET A 121 9.63 -5.16 -0.93
C MET A 121 10.33 -5.35 0.42
N GLY A 122 11.17 -6.39 0.51
CA GLY A 122 12.05 -6.64 1.65
C GLY A 122 11.73 -7.89 2.44
N GLU A 123 12.69 -8.31 3.27
CA GLU A 123 12.50 -9.32 4.32
C GLU A 123 12.21 -8.60 5.65
N PRO A 124 11.12 -8.91 6.38
CA PRO A 124 10.78 -8.23 7.63
C PRO A 124 11.60 -8.61 8.86
N LEU A 125 12.29 -9.76 8.86
CA LEU A 125 13.05 -10.32 9.98
C LEU A 125 14.58 -10.22 9.78
#